data_AF-A0A399Q872-F1
#
_entry.id   AF-A0A399Q872-F1
#
_cell.length_a   1.000
_cell.length_b   1.000
_cell.length_c   1.000
_cell.angle_alpha   90.00
_cell.angle_beta   90.00
_cell.angle_gamma   90.00
#
_symmetry.space_group_name_H-M   'P 1'
#
loop_
_entity.id
_entity.type
_entity.pdbx_description
1 polymer ?
#
loop_
_entity_poly.entity_id
_entity_poly.type
_entity_poly.pdbx_seq_one_letter_code
_entity_poly.pdbx_strand_id
1 'polypeptide(L)'
;MTPSDRHDTDVETGETKAETLTWLRSLSGELASATLKRLEDTLPWYGEMPPGRRSAVGLVAQAGITSFIHWYDDPDSTPWIAADVFGAAPRELLRSVSLQQTLQLIRVTVEVVEDRVRDRHRTVRDAILLYSREIAFAAADVYARAAEARGLWDARLEALVVDSILSGEYDDELPSRIAALGWHGHGEVSVLVGTAPAVLDVDQLRRTARHLEADVLIGVQGSRLVLVIGRASPAVVDPADAATETPPVSFLEIATQLEPGFGAGHLVLGHEVPSLVEASRSARAALAGFAVARSWRNAPRPTLADDLL
;
A
#
# COMPACT_ATOMS: atom_id res chain seq x y z
N MET A 1 -51.10 22.05 15.86
CA MET A 1 -49.96 22.97 15.97
C MET A 1 -49.02 22.40 17.02
N THR A 2 -48.07 21.58 16.58
CA THR A 2 -47.11 20.84 17.40
C THR A 2 -45.80 21.64 17.53
N PRO A 3 -45.05 21.52 18.63
CA PRO A 3 -43.96 22.45 18.97
C PRO A 3 -42.61 22.10 18.31
N SER A 4 -42.59 21.69 17.03
CA SER A 4 -41.37 21.19 16.34
C SER A 4 -40.76 22.12 15.29
N ASP A 5 -41.21 23.38 15.18
CA ASP A 5 -40.80 24.32 14.11
C ASP A 5 -39.86 25.45 14.57
N ARG A 6 -39.11 25.30 15.67
CA ARG A 6 -38.35 26.43 16.28
C ARG A 6 -36.83 26.40 16.12
N HIS A 7 -36.26 25.75 15.11
CA HIS A 7 -34.80 25.70 14.95
C HIS A 7 -34.21 26.17 13.62
N ASP A 8 -34.98 26.76 12.70
CA ASP A 8 -34.47 26.98 11.33
C ASP A 8 -34.54 28.43 10.82
N THR A 9 -34.56 29.42 11.72
CA THR A 9 -34.43 30.83 11.34
C THR A 9 -33.22 31.44 12.04
N ASP A 10 -32.04 31.28 11.45
CA ASP A 10 -30.81 31.96 11.85
C ASP A 10 -30.67 33.31 11.12
N VAL A 11 -30.33 34.34 11.89
CA VAL A 11 -30.73 35.75 11.68
C VAL A 11 -29.76 36.56 10.80
N GLU A 12 -28.72 35.98 10.19
CA GLU A 12 -27.70 36.76 9.48
C GLU A 12 -27.95 37.02 7.97
N THR A 13 -28.83 36.26 7.29
CA THR A 13 -29.30 36.59 5.92
C THR A 13 -30.77 36.28 5.64
N GLY A 14 -31.51 35.67 6.57
CA GLY A 14 -32.93 35.32 6.37
C GLY A 14 -33.19 34.20 5.35
N GLU A 15 -32.14 33.60 4.77
CA GLU A 15 -32.26 32.46 3.85
C GLU A 15 -32.37 31.15 4.62
N THR A 16 -33.41 30.39 4.32
CA THR A 16 -33.66 29.07 4.87
C THR A 16 -32.75 28.00 4.22
N LYS A 17 -32.56 26.87 4.92
CA LYS A 17 -31.84 25.70 4.36
C LYS A 17 -32.46 25.25 3.02
N ALA A 18 -33.80 25.27 2.92
CA ALA A 18 -34.53 24.89 1.72
C ALA A 18 -34.25 25.82 0.51
N GLU A 19 -34.15 27.12 0.73
CA GLU A 19 -33.76 28.08 -0.31
C GLU A 19 -32.32 27.85 -0.76
N THR A 20 -31.42 27.60 0.19
CA THR A 20 -30.01 27.26 -0.12
C THR A 20 -29.89 25.97 -0.94
N LEU A 21 -30.65 24.93 -0.59
CA LEU A 21 -30.69 23.67 -1.35
C LEU A 21 -31.22 23.86 -2.76
N THR A 22 -32.30 24.61 -2.91
CA THR A 22 -32.88 24.93 -4.23
C THR A 22 -31.88 25.67 -5.11
N TRP A 23 -31.18 26.64 -4.53
CA TRP A 23 -30.11 27.37 -5.18
C TRP A 23 -28.93 26.47 -5.56
N LEU A 24 -28.40 25.65 -4.65
CA LEU A 24 -27.32 24.70 -4.93
C LEU A 24 -27.67 23.75 -6.08
N ARG A 25 -28.90 23.19 -6.07
CA ARG A 25 -29.42 22.33 -7.14
C ARG A 25 -29.47 23.05 -8.48
N SER A 26 -29.90 24.32 -8.49
CA SER A 26 -29.93 25.13 -9.72
C SER A 26 -28.54 25.40 -10.30
N LEU A 27 -27.50 25.44 -9.46
CA LEU A 27 -26.12 25.76 -9.86
C LEU A 27 -25.23 24.55 -10.11
N SER A 28 -25.70 23.33 -9.84
CA SER A 28 -24.88 22.11 -9.91
C SER A 28 -24.18 21.93 -11.28
N GLY A 29 -24.87 22.25 -12.38
CA GLY A 29 -24.30 22.16 -13.73
C GLY A 29 -23.20 23.21 -14.00
N GLU A 30 -23.36 24.43 -13.47
CA GLU A 30 -22.33 25.46 -13.55
C GLU A 30 -21.12 25.12 -12.69
N LEU A 31 -21.34 24.63 -11.46
CA LEU A 31 -20.27 24.17 -10.57
C LEU A 31 -19.45 23.06 -11.21
N ALA A 32 -20.10 22.10 -11.84
CA ALA A 32 -19.43 21.05 -12.59
C ALA A 32 -18.56 21.63 -13.71
N SER A 33 -19.13 22.52 -14.53
CA SER A 33 -18.41 23.13 -15.66
C SER A 33 -17.21 23.98 -15.21
N ALA A 34 -17.39 24.76 -14.13
CA ALA A 34 -16.32 25.54 -13.51
C ALA A 34 -15.22 24.65 -12.92
N THR A 35 -15.60 23.52 -12.32
CA THR A 35 -14.66 22.53 -11.78
C THR A 35 -13.83 21.92 -12.91
N LEU A 36 -14.46 21.43 -13.99
CA LEU A 36 -13.74 20.85 -15.12
C LEU A 36 -12.74 21.83 -15.73
N LYS A 37 -13.14 23.10 -15.88
CA LYS A 37 -12.25 24.16 -16.36
C LYS A 37 -11.08 24.39 -15.39
N ARG A 38 -11.34 24.48 -14.09
CA ARG A 38 -10.29 24.67 -13.07
C ARG A 38 -9.32 23.48 -13.06
N LEU A 39 -9.80 22.26 -13.22
CA LEU A 39 -8.95 21.06 -13.32
C LEU A 39 -8.02 21.13 -14.53
N GLU A 40 -8.53 21.54 -15.69
CA GLU A 40 -7.73 21.74 -16.91
C GLU A 40 -6.69 22.85 -16.76
N ASP A 41 -7.06 23.95 -16.12
CA ASP A 41 -6.18 25.10 -15.91
C ASP A 41 -5.07 24.84 -14.86
N THR A 42 -5.33 23.99 -13.86
CA THR A 42 -4.48 23.88 -12.66
C THR A 42 -3.75 22.55 -12.50
N LEU A 43 -4.23 21.46 -13.12
CA LEU A 43 -3.67 20.13 -12.95
C LEU A 43 -3.07 19.63 -14.28
N PRO A 44 -1.73 19.74 -14.49
CA PRO A 44 -1.09 19.31 -15.74
C PRO A 44 -1.42 17.87 -16.14
N TRP A 45 -1.45 16.96 -15.16
CA TRP A 45 -1.76 15.54 -15.39
C TRP A 45 -3.16 15.32 -15.95
N TYR A 46 -4.13 16.20 -15.65
CA TYR A 46 -5.51 16.09 -16.13
C TYR A 46 -5.60 16.47 -17.61
N GLY A 47 -4.88 17.52 -18.02
CA GLY A 47 -4.74 17.92 -19.41
C GLY A 47 -4.10 16.84 -20.28
N GLU A 48 -3.12 16.12 -19.75
CA GLU A 48 -2.39 15.04 -20.45
C GLU A 48 -3.16 13.71 -20.56
N MET A 49 -4.29 13.55 -19.86
CA MET A 49 -5.05 12.29 -19.89
C MET A 49 -5.68 12.01 -21.26
N PRO A 50 -5.78 10.74 -21.68
CA PRO A 50 -6.61 10.38 -22.83
C PRO A 50 -8.08 10.75 -22.63
N PRO A 51 -8.83 11.11 -23.70
CA PRO A 51 -10.19 11.64 -23.60
C PRO A 51 -11.14 10.79 -22.76
N GLY A 52 -11.11 9.46 -22.92
CA GLY A 52 -11.97 8.55 -22.16
C GLY A 52 -11.71 8.57 -20.65
N ARG A 53 -10.44 8.65 -20.23
CA ARG A 53 -10.06 8.77 -18.82
C ARG A 53 -10.40 10.15 -18.25
N ARG A 54 -10.13 11.20 -19.03
CA ARG A 54 -10.47 12.58 -18.65
C ARG A 54 -11.97 12.74 -18.41
N SER A 55 -12.80 12.20 -19.31
CA SER A 55 -14.26 12.19 -19.17
C SER A 55 -14.71 11.46 -17.90
N ALA A 56 -14.09 10.33 -17.59
CA ALA A 56 -14.41 9.58 -16.39
C ALA A 56 -14.06 10.36 -15.10
N VAL A 57 -12.91 11.06 -15.07
CA VAL A 57 -12.57 11.95 -13.93
C VAL A 57 -13.59 13.08 -13.80
N GLY A 58 -14.06 13.62 -14.92
CA GLY A 58 -15.10 14.64 -14.92
C GLY A 58 -16.42 14.16 -14.32
N LEU A 59 -16.82 12.91 -14.57
CA LEU A 59 -17.99 12.30 -13.93
C LEU A 59 -17.83 12.18 -12.41
N VAL A 60 -16.63 11.87 -11.93
CA VAL A 60 -16.34 11.81 -10.48
C VAL A 60 -16.46 13.18 -9.83
N ALA A 61 -15.95 14.23 -10.48
CA ALA A 61 -16.10 15.61 -10.00
C ALA A 61 -17.59 16.01 -9.90
N GLN A 62 -18.39 15.65 -10.91
CA GLN A 62 -19.84 15.89 -10.93
C GLN A 62 -20.58 15.11 -9.84
N ALA A 63 -20.23 13.84 -9.64
CA ALA A 63 -20.77 13.01 -8.57
C ALA A 63 -20.42 13.61 -7.20
N GLY A 64 -19.19 14.12 -7.02
CA GLY A 64 -18.75 14.81 -5.81
C GLY A 64 -19.60 16.05 -5.46
N ILE A 65 -19.96 16.86 -6.45
CA ILE A 65 -20.84 18.03 -6.26
C ILE A 65 -22.27 17.58 -5.91
N THR A 66 -22.79 16.57 -6.61
CA THR A 66 -24.14 16.04 -6.36
C THR A 66 -24.24 15.44 -4.96
N SER A 67 -23.23 14.67 -4.56
CA SER A 67 -23.08 14.08 -3.23
C SER A 67 -23.02 15.15 -2.14
N PHE A 68 -22.31 16.26 -2.37
CA PHE A 68 -22.35 17.39 -1.43
C PHE A 68 -23.76 17.96 -1.23
N ILE A 69 -24.51 18.17 -2.33
CA ILE A 69 -25.87 18.70 -2.26
C ILE A 69 -26.80 17.74 -1.49
N HIS A 70 -26.67 16.43 -1.74
CA HIS A 70 -27.42 15.41 -1.02
C HIS A 70 -27.07 15.37 0.47
N TRP A 71 -25.77 15.36 0.77
CA TRP A 71 -25.26 15.37 2.15
C TRP A 71 -25.64 16.66 2.90
N TYR A 72 -25.73 17.80 2.21
CA TYR A 72 -26.21 19.05 2.83
C TYR A 72 -27.71 18.97 3.18
N ASP A 73 -28.51 18.25 2.39
CA ASP A 73 -29.93 18.02 2.69
C ASP A 73 -30.07 17.15 3.95
N ASP A 74 -29.32 16.03 4.01
CA ASP A 74 -29.31 15.10 5.14
C ASP A 74 -27.86 14.74 5.58
N PRO A 75 -27.27 15.48 6.53
CA PRO A 75 -25.91 15.23 7.00
C PRO A 75 -25.72 13.88 7.71
N ASP A 76 -26.79 13.26 8.22
CA ASP A 76 -26.72 11.95 8.86
C ASP A 76 -26.56 10.81 7.83
N SER A 77 -26.70 11.10 6.54
CA SER A 77 -26.43 10.17 5.42
C SER A 77 -24.93 9.95 5.10
N THR A 78 -24.04 10.46 5.95
CA THR A 78 -22.56 10.37 5.86
C THR A 78 -21.98 8.98 5.46
N PRO A 79 -22.55 7.81 5.87
CA PRO A 79 -21.96 6.50 5.54
C PRO A 79 -21.83 6.16 4.03
N TRP A 80 -22.44 6.92 3.13
CA TRP A 80 -22.51 6.59 1.69
C TRP A 80 -21.68 7.48 0.76
N ILE A 81 -21.01 8.52 1.27
CA ILE A 81 -20.25 9.50 0.46
C ILE A 81 -19.24 8.81 -0.48
N ALA A 82 -18.54 7.78 0.00
CA ALA A 82 -17.58 7.03 -0.81
C ALA A 82 -18.25 6.25 -1.94
N ALA A 83 -19.38 5.58 -1.63
CA ALA A 83 -20.12 4.76 -2.59
C ALA A 83 -20.77 5.64 -3.67
N ASP A 84 -21.29 6.80 -3.29
CA ASP A 84 -21.97 7.71 -4.20
C ASP A 84 -21.00 8.38 -5.19
N VAL A 85 -19.79 8.73 -4.73
CA VAL A 85 -18.79 9.42 -5.57
C VAL A 85 -17.88 8.46 -6.33
N PHE A 86 -17.35 7.43 -5.66
CA PHE A 86 -16.41 6.49 -6.27
C PHE A 86 -17.10 5.25 -6.87
N GLY A 87 -18.33 4.93 -6.48
CA GLY A 87 -19.12 3.86 -7.10
C GLY A 87 -19.73 4.24 -8.44
N ALA A 88 -19.92 5.55 -8.70
CA ALA A 88 -20.33 6.07 -10.00
C ALA A 88 -19.19 6.02 -11.06
N ALA A 89 -17.95 5.83 -10.62
CA ALA A 89 -16.77 5.79 -11.48
C ALA A 89 -16.50 4.38 -12.05
N PRO A 90 -16.06 4.25 -13.31
CA PRO A 90 -15.55 2.98 -13.83
C PRO A 90 -14.43 2.40 -12.93
N ARG A 91 -14.42 1.09 -12.71
CA ARG A 91 -13.41 0.42 -11.87
C ARG A 91 -11.99 0.61 -12.40
N GLU A 92 -11.85 0.82 -13.70
CA GLU A 92 -10.59 1.10 -14.40
C GLU A 92 -9.97 2.45 -13.97
N LEU A 93 -10.79 3.38 -13.48
CA LEU A 93 -10.37 4.71 -13.04
C LEU A 93 -9.65 4.65 -11.70
N LEU A 94 -10.19 3.88 -10.74
CA LEU A 94 -9.57 3.64 -9.42
C LEU A 94 -8.20 2.94 -9.51
N ARG A 95 -7.92 2.27 -10.64
CA ARG A 95 -6.63 1.61 -10.88
C ARG A 95 -5.59 2.51 -11.55
N SER A 96 -6.02 3.60 -12.17
CA SER A 96 -5.16 4.45 -13.01
C SER A 96 -4.96 5.87 -12.50
N VAL A 97 -5.70 6.25 -11.45
CA VAL A 97 -5.53 7.51 -10.73
C VAL A 97 -4.92 7.23 -9.37
N SER A 98 -3.87 7.97 -8.99
CA SER A 98 -3.22 7.82 -7.70
C SER A 98 -4.03 8.47 -6.57
N LEU A 99 -3.74 8.11 -5.31
CA LEU A 99 -4.32 8.79 -4.14
C LEU A 99 -4.02 10.30 -4.19
N GLN A 100 -2.79 10.67 -4.56
CA GLN A 100 -2.40 12.08 -4.71
C GLN A 100 -3.28 12.82 -5.72
N GLN A 101 -3.50 12.24 -6.89
CA GLN A 101 -4.35 12.83 -7.93
C GLN A 101 -5.81 12.93 -7.47
N THR A 102 -6.31 11.94 -6.74
CA THR A 102 -7.66 11.97 -6.14
C THR A 102 -7.79 13.11 -5.12
N LEU A 103 -6.80 13.31 -4.25
CA LEU A 103 -6.82 14.42 -3.29
C LEU A 103 -6.74 15.79 -3.97
N GLN A 104 -5.99 15.90 -5.08
CA GLN A 104 -5.96 17.12 -5.90
C GLN A 104 -7.32 17.41 -6.53
N LEU A 105 -8.00 16.38 -7.06
CA LEU A 105 -9.35 16.50 -7.61
C LEU A 105 -10.35 16.98 -6.56
N ILE A 106 -10.33 16.38 -5.36
CA ILE A 106 -11.17 16.79 -4.23
C ILE A 106 -10.90 18.26 -3.88
N ARG A 107 -9.63 18.63 -3.73
CA ARG A 107 -9.24 20.01 -3.39
C ARG A 107 -9.80 21.02 -4.40
N VAL A 108 -9.56 20.81 -5.69
CA VAL A 108 -10.04 21.74 -6.74
C VAL A 108 -11.57 21.83 -6.75
N THR A 109 -12.26 20.70 -6.58
CA THR A 109 -13.73 20.68 -6.55
C THR A 109 -14.27 21.46 -5.34
N VAL A 110 -13.67 21.25 -4.16
CA VAL A 110 -14.04 21.96 -2.93
C VAL A 110 -13.77 23.45 -3.06
N GLU A 111 -12.61 23.86 -3.56
CA GLU A 111 -12.26 25.28 -3.79
C GLU A 111 -13.27 25.99 -4.71
N VAL A 112 -13.74 25.31 -5.77
CA VAL A 112 -14.75 25.88 -6.68
C VAL A 112 -16.10 26.06 -5.98
N VAL A 113 -16.51 25.12 -5.13
CA VAL A 113 -17.75 25.22 -4.37
C VAL A 113 -17.62 26.29 -3.28
N GLU A 114 -16.51 26.31 -2.54
CA GLU A 114 -16.20 27.32 -1.51
C GLU A 114 -16.21 28.75 -2.08
N ASP A 115 -15.58 28.95 -3.23
CA ASP A 115 -15.60 30.24 -3.94
C ASP A 115 -17.02 30.68 -4.26
N ARG A 116 -17.90 29.75 -4.67
CA ARG A 116 -19.30 30.05 -5.02
C ARG A 116 -20.16 30.35 -3.79
N VAL A 117 -19.88 29.74 -2.65
CA VAL A 117 -20.66 29.93 -1.41
C VAL A 117 -20.10 31.01 -0.48
N ARG A 118 -19.02 31.70 -0.87
CA ARG A 118 -18.31 32.69 -0.04
C ARG A 118 -19.21 33.77 0.56
N ASP A 119 -20.10 34.32 -0.26
CA ASP A 119 -21.01 35.41 0.13
C ASP A 119 -22.35 34.88 0.69
N ARG A 120 -22.46 33.57 0.93
CA ARG A 120 -23.66 32.91 1.46
C ARG A 120 -23.58 32.75 2.98
N HIS A 121 -24.68 32.26 3.56
CA HIS A 121 -24.79 32.05 4.99
C HIS A 121 -23.69 31.12 5.53
N ARG A 122 -23.34 31.28 6.81
CA ARG A 122 -22.26 30.52 7.46
C ARG A 122 -22.51 29.00 7.41
N THR A 123 -23.77 28.59 7.49
CA THR A 123 -24.18 27.18 7.52
C THR A 123 -23.70 26.39 6.29
N VAL A 124 -23.84 26.92 5.08
CA VAL A 124 -23.36 26.23 3.86
C VAL A 124 -21.83 26.24 3.74
N ARG A 125 -21.18 27.29 4.28
CA ARG A 125 -19.71 27.37 4.33
C ARG A 125 -19.12 26.35 5.30
N ASP A 126 -19.71 26.20 6.47
CA ASP A 126 -19.28 25.18 7.43
C ASP A 126 -19.59 23.76 6.90
N ALA A 127 -20.69 23.60 6.17
CA ALA A 127 -21.06 22.33 5.55
C ALA A 127 -20.05 21.85 4.50
N ILE A 128 -19.55 22.73 3.61
CA ILE A 128 -18.55 22.31 2.60
C ILE A 128 -17.21 21.93 3.25
N LEU A 129 -16.83 22.59 4.34
CA LEU A 129 -15.63 22.22 5.11
C LEU A 129 -15.78 20.86 5.78
N LEU A 130 -16.94 20.59 6.37
CA LEU A 130 -17.22 19.29 6.99
C LEU A 130 -17.25 18.18 5.92
N TYR A 131 -17.97 18.40 4.82
CA TYR A 131 -18.02 17.46 3.70
C TYR A 131 -16.65 17.18 3.09
N SER A 132 -15.80 18.21 2.90
CA SER A 132 -14.46 18.04 2.33
C SER A 132 -13.58 17.11 3.18
N ARG A 133 -13.71 17.18 4.50
CA ARG A 133 -13.04 16.26 5.44
C ARG A 133 -13.54 14.83 5.26
N GLU A 134 -14.86 14.63 5.26
CA GLU A 134 -15.46 13.30 5.17
C GLU A 134 -15.10 12.62 3.84
N ILE A 135 -15.16 13.34 2.71
CA ILE A 135 -14.82 12.77 1.41
C ILE A 135 -13.32 12.46 1.26
N ALA A 136 -12.44 13.25 1.90
CA ALA A 136 -11.00 12.97 1.90
C ALA A 136 -10.68 11.68 2.68
N PHE A 137 -11.30 11.47 3.85
CA PHE A 137 -11.15 10.22 4.60
C PHE A 137 -11.74 9.01 3.87
N ALA A 138 -12.91 9.17 3.25
CA ALA A 138 -13.50 8.15 2.39
C ALA A 138 -12.56 7.74 1.25
N ALA A 139 -11.93 8.71 0.57
CA ALA A 139 -10.96 8.43 -0.48
C ALA A 139 -9.74 7.66 0.08
N ALA A 140 -9.21 8.08 1.24
CA ALA A 140 -8.11 7.40 1.88
C ALA A 140 -8.44 5.93 2.22
N ASP A 141 -9.63 5.63 2.74
CA ASP A 141 -10.06 4.26 3.06
C ASP A 141 -10.16 3.38 1.80
N VAL A 142 -10.73 3.89 0.69
CA VAL A 142 -10.80 3.16 -0.59
C VAL A 142 -9.40 2.79 -1.10
N TYR A 143 -8.46 3.74 -1.05
CA TYR A 143 -7.09 3.50 -1.50
C TYR A 143 -6.30 2.61 -0.53
N ALA A 144 -6.53 2.71 0.77
CA ALA A 144 -5.93 1.83 1.77
C ALA A 144 -6.35 0.37 1.54
N ARG A 145 -7.64 0.09 1.40
CA ARG A 145 -8.15 -1.25 1.09
C ARG A 145 -7.61 -1.79 -0.24
N ALA A 146 -7.49 -0.92 -1.25
CA ALA A 146 -6.92 -1.31 -2.55
C ALA A 146 -5.41 -1.59 -2.47
N ALA A 147 -4.68 -0.96 -1.54
CA ALA A 147 -3.29 -1.26 -1.25
C ALA A 147 -3.15 -2.57 -0.46
N GLU A 148 -3.98 -2.79 0.57
CA GLU A 148 -4.05 -4.04 1.32
C GLU A 148 -4.32 -5.25 0.41
N ALA A 149 -5.29 -5.12 -0.50
CA ALA A 149 -5.62 -6.18 -1.46
C ALA A 149 -4.46 -6.53 -2.41
N ARG A 150 -3.61 -5.55 -2.76
CA ARG A 150 -2.39 -5.80 -3.56
C ARG A 150 -1.29 -6.43 -2.73
N GLY A 151 -1.09 -5.96 -1.50
CA GLY A 151 -0.14 -6.59 -0.56
C GLY A 151 -0.46 -8.07 -0.30
N LEU A 152 -1.75 -8.43 -0.26
CA LEU A 152 -2.18 -9.83 -0.14
C LEU A 152 -1.92 -10.66 -1.39
N TRP A 153 -1.91 -10.06 -2.58
CA TRP A 153 -1.57 -10.75 -3.83
C TRP A 153 -0.06 -11.01 -3.94
N ASP A 154 0.75 -10.00 -3.60
CA ASP A 154 2.21 -10.14 -3.54
C ASP A 154 2.63 -11.16 -2.47
N ALA A 155 2.05 -11.09 -1.27
CA ALA A 155 2.33 -12.06 -0.20
C ALA A 155 1.92 -13.49 -0.57
N ARG A 156 0.84 -13.67 -1.34
CA ARG A 156 0.42 -14.99 -1.83
C ARG A 156 1.34 -15.51 -2.92
N LEU A 157 1.74 -14.68 -3.88
CA LEU A 157 2.70 -15.05 -4.92
C LEU A 157 4.04 -15.42 -4.29
N GLU A 158 4.50 -14.63 -3.34
CA GLU A 158 5.73 -14.86 -2.59
C GLU A 158 5.67 -16.14 -1.76
N ALA A 159 4.57 -16.40 -1.06
CA ALA A 159 4.40 -17.65 -0.32
C ALA A 159 4.48 -18.88 -1.24
N LEU A 160 3.92 -18.81 -2.45
CA LEU A 160 4.03 -19.89 -3.45
C LEU A 160 5.48 -20.07 -3.92
N VAL A 161 6.19 -18.97 -4.19
CA VAL A 161 7.61 -19.02 -4.59
C VAL A 161 8.48 -19.62 -3.50
N VAL A 162 8.30 -19.19 -2.24
CA VAL A 162 9.03 -19.75 -1.10
C VAL A 162 8.70 -21.23 -0.93
N ASP A 163 7.43 -21.64 -1.07
CA ASP A 163 7.04 -23.05 -0.99
C ASP A 163 7.71 -23.91 -2.09
N SER A 164 7.74 -23.44 -3.34
CA SER A 164 8.48 -24.09 -4.43
C SER A 164 9.98 -24.22 -4.13
N ILE A 165 10.59 -23.19 -3.54
CA ILE A 165 12.01 -23.22 -3.13
C ILE A 165 12.22 -24.26 -2.02
N LEU A 166 11.32 -24.32 -1.04
CA LEU A 166 11.42 -25.24 0.09
C LEU A 166 11.20 -26.70 -0.35
N SER A 167 10.25 -26.95 -1.25
CA SER A 167 10.00 -28.28 -1.83
C SER A 167 11.11 -28.69 -2.81
N GLY A 168 11.79 -27.71 -3.42
CA GLY A 168 12.73 -27.93 -4.51
C GLY A 168 12.05 -28.27 -5.84
N GLU A 169 10.75 -28.00 -5.96
CA GLU A 169 9.99 -28.17 -7.19
C GLU A 169 10.11 -26.90 -8.04
N TYR A 170 10.90 -27.00 -9.10
CA TYR A 170 11.12 -25.90 -10.06
C TYR A 170 10.23 -26.09 -11.28
N ASP A 171 9.31 -25.15 -11.47
CA ASP A 171 8.50 -24.97 -12.68
C ASP A 171 9.13 -23.90 -13.58
N ASP A 172 8.93 -23.99 -14.89
CA ASP A 172 9.43 -23.07 -15.91
C ASP A 172 8.95 -21.62 -15.67
N GLU A 173 7.81 -21.44 -14.98
CA GLU A 173 7.28 -20.11 -14.64
C GLU A 173 7.93 -19.48 -13.39
N LEU A 174 8.65 -20.24 -12.56
CA LEU A 174 9.21 -19.76 -11.29
C LEU A 174 10.13 -18.54 -11.45
N PRO A 175 11.07 -18.49 -12.42
CA PRO A 175 11.92 -17.31 -12.62
C PRO A 175 11.13 -16.03 -12.94
N SER A 176 10.04 -16.16 -13.72
CA SER A 176 9.18 -15.01 -14.05
C SER A 176 8.43 -14.50 -12.83
N ARG A 177 7.93 -15.39 -11.96
CA ARG A 177 7.28 -15.02 -10.70
C ARG A 177 8.24 -14.34 -9.73
N ILE A 178 9.47 -14.84 -9.63
CA ILE A 178 10.55 -14.25 -8.82
C ILE A 178 10.88 -12.82 -9.31
N ALA A 179 11.06 -12.64 -10.62
CA ALA A 179 11.33 -11.32 -11.19
C ALA A 179 10.17 -10.33 -10.95
N ALA A 180 8.91 -10.81 -11.01
CA ALA A 180 7.74 -9.98 -10.73
C ALA A 180 7.67 -9.49 -9.26
N LEU A 181 8.29 -10.21 -8.32
CA LEU A 181 8.45 -9.80 -6.92
C LEU A 181 9.59 -8.79 -6.71
N GLY A 182 10.27 -8.36 -7.79
CA GLY A 182 11.37 -7.41 -7.71
C GLY A 182 12.65 -8.01 -7.14
N TRP A 183 12.86 -9.32 -7.32
CA TRP A 183 14.14 -9.97 -7.00
C TRP A 183 15.19 -9.62 -8.05
N HIS A 184 16.29 -9.03 -7.62
CA HIS A 184 17.43 -8.63 -8.45
C HIS A 184 18.71 -9.44 -8.15
N GLY A 185 18.67 -10.35 -7.16
CA GLY A 185 19.81 -11.15 -6.76
C GLY A 185 20.21 -12.15 -7.84
N HIS A 186 21.34 -11.89 -8.50
CA HIS A 186 21.98 -12.82 -9.45
C HIS A 186 23.09 -13.63 -8.80
N GLY A 187 23.36 -13.39 -7.50
CA GLY A 187 24.44 -14.00 -6.75
C GLY A 187 23.99 -15.12 -5.83
N GLU A 188 24.81 -15.33 -4.79
CA GLU A 188 24.62 -16.38 -3.84
C GLU A 188 23.36 -16.17 -2.98
N VAL A 189 22.86 -17.26 -2.42
CA VAL A 189 21.65 -17.30 -1.62
C VAL A 189 21.91 -18.08 -0.33
N SER A 190 21.27 -17.66 0.75
CA SER A 190 21.18 -18.44 1.99
C SER A 190 19.77 -18.33 2.58
N VAL A 191 19.35 -19.35 3.31
CA VAL A 191 18.01 -19.43 3.91
C VAL A 191 18.10 -19.34 5.42
N LEU A 192 17.37 -18.38 5.98
CA LEU A 192 17.27 -18.13 7.41
C LEU A 192 15.91 -18.62 7.94
N VAL A 193 15.93 -19.47 8.96
CA VAL A 193 14.72 -20.07 9.55
C VAL A 193 14.66 -19.77 11.03
N GLY A 194 13.52 -19.23 11.47
CA GLY A 194 13.27 -18.95 12.88
C GLY A 194 11.80 -19.08 13.25
N THR A 195 11.48 -18.77 14.50
CA THR A 195 10.08 -18.70 14.95
C THR A 195 9.40 -17.49 14.32
N ALA A 196 8.18 -17.66 13.79
CA ALA A 196 7.39 -16.51 13.34
C ALA A 196 6.93 -15.66 14.54
N PRO A 197 7.05 -14.32 14.47
CA PRO A 197 6.50 -13.45 15.50
C PRO A 197 4.96 -13.48 15.47
N ALA A 198 4.32 -13.07 16.57
CA ALA A 198 2.85 -13.00 16.65
C ALA A 198 2.25 -11.98 15.65
N VAL A 199 3.00 -10.92 15.36
CA VAL A 199 2.71 -9.93 14.31
C VAL A 199 3.96 -9.78 13.48
N LEU A 200 3.86 -10.05 12.17
CA LEU A 200 4.97 -9.98 11.23
C LEU A 200 4.97 -8.64 10.49
N ASP A 201 6.02 -7.84 10.66
CA ASP A 201 6.25 -6.62 9.88
C ASP A 201 7.16 -6.94 8.68
N VAL A 202 6.53 -7.28 7.56
CA VAL A 202 7.20 -7.62 6.30
C VAL A 202 7.99 -6.41 5.75
N ASP A 203 7.46 -5.19 5.89
CA ASP A 203 8.09 -3.98 5.37
C ASP A 203 9.36 -3.61 6.13
N GLN A 204 9.40 -3.85 7.45
CA GLN A 204 10.62 -3.70 8.23
C GLN A 204 11.70 -4.66 7.74
N LEU A 205 11.40 -5.95 7.58
CA LEU A 205 12.36 -6.95 7.08
C LEU A 205 12.91 -6.56 5.70
N ARG A 206 12.03 -6.14 4.78
CA ARG A 206 12.44 -5.66 3.44
C ARG A 206 13.29 -4.41 3.50
N ARG A 207 12.97 -3.45 4.39
CA ARG A 207 13.77 -2.23 4.55
C ARG A 207 15.17 -2.54 5.08
N THR A 208 15.27 -3.44 6.08
CA THR A 208 16.55 -3.89 6.61
C THR A 208 17.39 -4.59 5.54
N ALA A 209 16.80 -5.54 4.79
CA ALA A 209 17.49 -6.24 3.71
C ALA A 209 17.99 -5.28 2.62
N ARG A 210 17.16 -4.33 2.18
CA ARG A 210 17.54 -3.30 1.19
C ARG A 210 18.68 -2.41 1.67
N HIS A 211 18.75 -2.10 2.97
CA HIS A 211 19.84 -1.31 3.54
C HIS A 211 21.18 -2.06 3.54
N LEU A 212 21.14 -3.38 3.39
CA LEU A 212 22.29 -4.28 3.33
C LEU A 212 22.54 -4.78 1.91
N GLU A 213 21.91 -4.16 0.90
CA GLU A 213 22.03 -4.54 -0.51
C GLU A 213 21.67 -6.02 -0.76
N ALA A 214 20.68 -6.51 -0.02
CA ALA A 214 20.17 -7.87 -0.13
C ALA A 214 18.69 -7.87 -0.56
N ASP A 215 18.34 -8.83 -1.40
CA ASP A 215 16.96 -9.18 -1.68
C ASP A 215 16.48 -10.26 -0.69
N VAL A 216 15.19 -10.22 -0.37
CA VAL A 216 14.58 -11.19 0.54
C VAL A 216 13.22 -11.64 0.04
N LEU A 217 13.02 -12.97 0.03
CA LEU A 217 11.70 -13.59 -0.09
C LEU A 217 11.26 -14.09 1.29
N ILE A 218 10.03 -13.77 1.65
CA ILE A 218 9.49 -13.96 3.00
C ILE A 218 8.36 -14.98 2.97
N GLY A 219 8.51 -16.10 3.68
CA GLY A 219 7.49 -17.13 3.78
C GLY A 219 7.19 -17.53 5.21
N VAL A 220 5.91 -17.75 5.53
CA VAL A 220 5.48 -18.27 6.83
C VAL A 220 4.99 -19.71 6.65
N GLN A 221 5.60 -20.66 7.36
CA GLN A 221 5.20 -22.06 7.38
C GLN A 221 4.81 -22.50 8.80
N GLY A 222 3.51 -22.53 9.08
CA GLY A 222 2.98 -22.81 10.41
C GLY A 222 3.49 -21.78 11.42
N SER A 223 4.28 -22.21 12.40
CA SER A 223 4.90 -21.32 13.41
C SER A 223 6.30 -20.84 13.03
N ARG A 224 6.76 -21.07 11.79
CA ARG A 224 8.12 -20.79 11.33
C ARG A 224 8.09 -19.64 10.32
N LEU A 225 9.03 -18.71 10.48
CA LEU A 225 9.35 -17.70 9.47
C LEU A 225 10.58 -18.18 8.72
N VAL A 226 10.50 -18.12 7.39
CA VAL A 226 11.57 -18.49 6.47
C VAL A 226 11.88 -17.26 5.62
N LEU A 227 13.15 -16.85 5.61
CA LEU A 227 13.65 -15.80 4.73
C LEU A 227 14.65 -16.41 3.77
N VAL A 228 14.41 -16.28 2.47
CA VAL A 228 15.40 -16.58 1.44
C VAL A 228 16.12 -15.29 1.11
N ILE A 229 17.42 -15.22 1.42
CA ILE A 229 18.24 -14.01 1.32
C ILE A 229 19.15 -14.17 0.11
N GLY A 230 19.10 -13.22 -0.82
CA GLY A 230 19.99 -13.16 -1.97
C GLY A 230 20.82 -11.90 -1.94
N ARG A 231 22.09 -11.97 -2.31
CA ARG A 231 22.90 -10.76 -2.47
C ARG A 231 22.57 -10.08 -3.80
N ALA A 232 22.48 -8.75 -3.80
CA ALA A 232 22.25 -7.99 -5.02
C ALA A 232 23.46 -8.05 -5.97
N SER A 233 24.69 -8.17 -5.43
CA SER A 233 25.92 -8.40 -6.19
C SER A 233 26.56 -9.73 -5.79
N PRO A 234 27.01 -10.57 -6.74
CA PRO A 234 27.73 -11.80 -6.44
C PRO A 234 29.07 -11.50 -5.75
N ALA A 235 29.58 -12.44 -4.95
CA ALA A 235 30.93 -12.30 -4.41
C ALA A 235 31.96 -12.30 -5.55
N VAL A 236 32.87 -11.33 -5.54
CA VAL A 236 33.93 -11.21 -6.56
C VAL A 236 34.78 -12.48 -6.54
N VAL A 237 34.70 -13.26 -7.63
CA VAL A 237 35.36 -14.57 -7.75
C VAL A 237 36.84 -14.44 -8.13
N ASP A 238 37.26 -13.28 -8.69
CA ASP A 238 38.61 -13.04 -9.19
C ASP A 238 39.38 -12.05 -8.30
N PRO A 239 40.52 -12.44 -7.69
CA PRO A 239 41.35 -11.54 -6.86
C PRO A 239 41.85 -10.28 -7.58
N ALA A 240 41.83 -10.27 -8.92
CA ALA A 240 42.24 -9.12 -9.73
C ALA A 240 41.20 -7.98 -9.74
N ASP A 241 39.90 -8.30 -9.61
CA ASP A 241 38.79 -7.33 -9.62
C ASP A 241 38.42 -6.84 -8.20
N ALA A 242 38.90 -7.53 -7.16
CA ALA A 242 38.65 -7.22 -5.75
C ALA A 242 39.31 -5.91 -5.23
N ALA A 243 40.14 -5.24 -6.04
CA ALA A 243 40.94 -4.10 -5.60
C ALA A 243 40.15 -2.79 -5.44
N THR A 244 38.88 -2.74 -5.87
CA THR A 244 38.10 -1.48 -5.92
C THR A 244 36.72 -1.53 -5.25
N GLU A 245 36.26 -2.71 -4.82
CA GLU A 245 34.92 -2.89 -4.26
C GLU A 245 34.96 -3.29 -2.78
N THR A 246 34.02 -2.73 -2.00
CA THR A 246 33.85 -3.13 -0.59
C THR A 246 33.37 -4.57 -0.58
N PRO A 247 33.96 -5.47 0.24
CA PRO A 247 33.54 -6.86 0.29
C PRO A 247 32.04 -6.94 0.64
N PRO A 248 31.26 -7.82 -0.04
CA PRO A 248 29.83 -7.92 0.20
C PRO A 248 29.56 -8.35 1.64
N VAL A 249 28.48 -7.83 2.22
CA VAL A 249 28.06 -8.16 3.59
C VAL A 249 27.82 -9.67 3.70
N SER A 250 28.35 -10.29 4.75
CA SER A 250 28.21 -11.74 4.95
C SER A 250 26.75 -12.12 5.24
N PHE A 251 26.34 -13.36 4.89
CA PHE A 251 24.98 -13.82 5.22
C PHE A 251 24.73 -13.85 6.72
N LEU A 252 25.77 -14.07 7.54
CA LEU A 252 25.67 -14.04 8.98
C LEU A 252 25.38 -12.64 9.51
N GLU A 253 26.03 -11.61 8.98
CA GLU A 253 25.76 -10.21 9.32
C GLU A 253 24.34 -9.81 8.89
N ILE A 254 23.93 -10.17 7.67
CA ILE A 254 22.57 -9.92 7.19
C ILE A 254 21.55 -10.60 8.11
N ALA A 255 21.76 -11.87 8.44
CA ALA A 255 20.90 -12.62 9.34
C ALA A 255 20.86 -12.02 10.75
N THR A 256 21.97 -11.48 11.25
CA THR A 256 22.04 -10.78 12.55
C THR A 256 21.22 -9.49 12.54
N GLN A 257 21.23 -8.74 11.43
CA GLN A 257 20.42 -7.53 11.30
C GLN A 257 18.92 -7.83 11.10
N LEU A 258 18.59 -8.98 10.50
CA LEU A 258 17.20 -9.44 10.33
C LEU A 258 16.63 -10.13 11.58
N GLU A 259 17.49 -10.55 12.52
CA GLU A 259 17.12 -11.22 13.77
C GLU A 259 15.98 -10.55 14.55
N PRO A 260 15.92 -9.20 14.69
CA PRO A 260 14.83 -8.53 15.40
C PRO A 260 13.44 -8.72 14.79
N GLY A 261 13.36 -9.12 13.51
CA GLY A 261 12.10 -9.41 12.83
C GLY A 261 11.56 -10.82 13.12
N PHE A 262 12.30 -11.66 13.84
CA PHE A 262 11.88 -13.01 14.21
C PHE A 262 11.30 -13.08 15.62
N GLY A 263 10.45 -14.08 15.85
CA GLY A 263 9.99 -14.43 17.18
C GLY A 263 11.11 -14.97 18.08
N ALA A 264 10.80 -15.09 19.36
CA ALA A 264 11.71 -15.67 20.35
C ALA A 264 12.06 -17.14 20.02
N GLY A 265 13.21 -17.59 20.48
CA GLY A 265 13.69 -18.96 20.31
C GLY A 265 14.93 -19.04 19.44
N HIS A 266 14.98 -20.03 18.55
CA HIS A 266 16.18 -20.35 17.77
C HIS A 266 16.08 -19.66 16.41
N LEU A 267 17.22 -19.34 15.82
CA LEU A 267 17.33 -18.76 14.50
C LEU A 267 18.49 -19.47 13.81
N VAL A 268 18.24 -20.14 12.70
CA VAL A 268 19.22 -20.99 12.03
C VAL A 268 19.43 -20.51 10.60
N LEU A 269 20.68 -20.24 10.24
CA LEU A 269 21.11 -19.83 8.92
C LEU A 269 21.68 -21.04 8.18
N GLY A 270 21.16 -21.33 6.99
CA GLY A 270 21.67 -22.37 6.10
C GLY A 270 23.01 -22.00 5.47
N HIS A 271 23.71 -22.99 4.93
CA HIS A 271 24.93 -22.73 4.16
C HIS A 271 24.62 -21.89 2.92
N GLU A 272 25.64 -21.17 2.46
CA GLU A 272 25.60 -20.40 1.22
C GLU A 272 25.53 -21.33 -0.01
N VAL A 273 24.66 -20.98 -0.97
CA VAL A 273 24.53 -21.69 -2.23
C VAL A 273 24.64 -20.72 -3.42
N PRO A 274 25.06 -21.19 -4.62
CA PRO A 274 25.39 -20.31 -5.73
C PRO A 274 24.21 -19.55 -6.36
N SER A 275 22.98 -20.03 -6.17
CA SER A 275 21.80 -19.43 -6.79
C SER A 275 20.50 -19.78 -6.08
N LEU A 276 19.44 -19.07 -6.45
CA LEU A 276 18.07 -19.34 -5.96
C LEU A 276 17.54 -20.73 -6.38
N VAL A 277 18.05 -21.30 -7.47
CA VAL A 277 17.74 -22.66 -7.92
C VAL A 277 18.33 -23.73 -6.98
N GLU A 278 19.38 -23.37 -6.24
CA GLU A 278 19.97 -24.26 -5.24
C GLU A 278 19.51 -23.96 -3.81
N ALA A 279 18.69 -22.93 -3.61
CA ALA A 279 18.22 -22.48 -2.30
C ALA A 279 17.51 -23.58 -1.50
N SER A 280 16.92 -24.58 -2.16
CA SER A 280 16.33 -25.75 -1.51
C SER A 280 17.34 -26.54 -0.64
N ARG A 281 18.63 -26.53 -0.98
CA ARG A 281 19.70 -27.17 -0.19
C ARG A 281 19.97 -26.41 1.10
N SER A 282 20.11 -25.09 1.01
CA SER A 282 20.30 -24.20 2.15
C SER A 282 19.07 -24.25 3.08
N ALA A 283 17.87 -24.19 2.50
CA ALA A 283 16.60 -24.32 3.21
C ALA A 283 16.49 -25.62 3.99
N ARG A 284 16.81 -26.76 3.36
CA ARG A 284 16.75 -28.08 4.01
C ARG A 284 17.70 -28.16 5.20
N ALA A 285 18.92 -27.63 5.06
CA ALA A 285 19.89 -27.58 6.15
C ALA A 285 19.38 -26.69 7.30
N ALA A 286 18.90 -25.48 7.00
CA ALA A 286 18.37 -24.55 8.00
C ALA A 286 17.14 -25.11 8.73
N LEU A 287 16.21 -25.75 8.01
CA LEU A 287 15.03 -26.41 8.60
C LEU A 287 15.39 -27.59 9.48
N ALA A 288 16.35 -28.43 9.05
CA ALA A 288 16.84 -29.56 9.84
C ALA A 288 17.54 -29.06 11.11
N GLY A 289 18.44 -28.08 10.96
CA GLY A 289 19.11 -27.40 12.08
C GLY A 289 18.09 -26.79 13.06
N PHE A 290 17.08 -26.06 12.57
CA PHE A 290 16.03 -25.48 13.41
C PHE A 290 15.24 -26.53 14.20
N ALA A 291 15.01 -27.72 13.63
CA ALA A 291 14.31 -28.81 14.33
C ALA A 291 15.12 -29.40 15.50
N VAL A 292 16.46 -29.38 15.42
CA VAL A 292 17.36 -29.89 16.46
C VAL A 292 17.92 -28.79 17.37
N ALA A 293 17.89 -27.53 16.97
CA ALA A 293 18.53 -26.42 17.69
C ALA A 293 18.13 -26.34 19.18
N ARG A 294 16.90 -26.74 19.51
CA ARG A 294 16.39 -26.85 20.89
C ARG A 294 17.24 -27.72 21.84
N SER A 295 18.04 -28.67 21.33
CA SER A 295 18.92 -29.48 22.16
C SER A 295 20.23 -28.77 22.52
N TRP A 296 20.57 -27.65 21.88
CA TRP A 296 21.77 -26.87 22.17
C TRP A 296 21.43 -25.64 23.02
N ARG A 297 21.65 -25.75 24.33
CA ARG A 297 21.20 -24.75 25.32
C ARG A 297 21.75 -23.34 25.12
N ASN A 298 22.95 -23.20 24.54
CA ASN A 298 23.65 -21.93 24.37
C ASN A 298 24.02 -21.68 22.89
N ALA A 299 23.17 -22.12 21.96
CA ALA A 299 23.41 -21.89 20.54
C ALA A 299 23.44 -20.37 20.24
N PRO A 300 24.41 -19.89 19.44
CA PRO A 300 24.42 -18.50 18.99
C PRO A 300 23.17 -18.18 18.16
N ARG A 301 22.77 -16.91 18.09
CA ARG A 301 21.59 -16.47 17.34
C ARG A 301 22.02 -15.37 16.35
N PRO A 302 22.13 -15.64 15.04
CA PRO A 302 21.82 -16.89 14.35
C PRO A 302 22.82 -18.02 14.63
N THR A 303 22.37 -19.28 14.60
CA THR A 303 23.22 -20.48 14.55
C THR A 303 23.43 -20.90 13.10
N LEU A 304 24.63 -21.36 12.73
CA LEU A 304 24.85 -21.94 11.41
C LEU A 304 24.30 -23.38 11.39
N ALA A 305 23.64 -23.76 10.30
CA ALA A 305 23.08 -25.11 10.14
C ALA A 305 24.18 -26.18 10.18
N ASP A 306 25.36 -25.87 9.67
CA ASP A 306 26.51 -26.80 9.63
C ASP A 306 27.08 -27.10 11.03
N ASP A 307 26.80 -26.25 12.04
CA ASP A 307 27.17 -26.52 13.44
C ASP A 307 26.20 -27.48 14.15
N LEU A 308 25.07 -27.81 13.50
CA LEU A 308 23.95 -28.57 14.06
C LEU A 308 23.72 -29.95 13.38
N LEU A 309 24.40 -30.22 12.26
CA LEU A 309 24.20 -31.40 11.40
C LEU A 309 25.45 -32.28 11.37
#